data_AF-A0A2V5J9J3-F1
#
_entry.id   AF-A0A2V5J9J3-F1
#
_cell.length_a   1.000
_cell.length_b   1.000
_cell.length_c   1.000
_cell.angle_alpha   90.00
_cell.angle_beta   90.00
_cell.angle_gamma   90.00
#
_symmetry.space_group_name_H-M   'P 1'
#
loop_
_entity.id
_entity.type
_entity.pdbx_description
1 polymer ?
#
loop_
_entity_poly.entity_id
_entity_poly.type
_entity_poly.pdbx_seq_one_letter_code
_entity_poly.pdbx_strand_id
1 'polypeptide(L)'
;LGDGSGHYLVVLTLEDTDYVCNYIRHGGDKWAFLEKFEGAHSPGFDPDVHLQTVGVANQTTMLRGETEEVQRRVRQAILDRDGPELVEKNFRFFDTICGATQERQDALRELLNVSMDLLLVVGGYNSSNTSHLAEMGEEKLPTYFVLNASRLVSATEIKHYDLHEKREIVSHFWLPNGRAVIGITAGASCPNNLIEETLIRLFELRGISRRQLELAA
;
A
#
# COMPACT_ATOMS: atom_id res chain seq x y z
N LEU A 1 5.06 25.94 10.05
CA LEU A 1 5.62 24.61 10.35
C LEU A 1 6.65 24.83 11.44
N GLY A 2 6.47 24.15 12.58
CA GLY A 2 6.94 24.58 13.91
C GLY A 2 8.44 24.80 14.07
N ASP A 3 8.77 25.46 15.17
CA ASP A 3 10.10 25.78 15.73
C ASP A 3 11.02 24.57 16.01
N GLY A 4 10.71 23.37 15.51
CA GLY A 4 11.49 22.16 15.72
C GLY A 4 11.35 21.51 17.10
N SER A 5 10.42 21.97 17.95
CA SER A 5 10.21 21.46 19.31
C SER A 5 9.24 20.26 19.41
N GLY A 6 8.72 19.79 18.27
CA GLY A 6 7.75 18.70 18.23
C GLY A 6 8.37 17.35 18.60
N HIS A 7 7.59 16.52 19.30
CA HIS A 7 7.95 15.15 19.61
C HIS A 7 7.21 14.17 18.70
N TYR A 8 7.86 13.06 18.34
CA TYR A 8 7.26 12.03 17.48
C TYR A 8 7.40 10.64 18.08
N LEU A 9 6.50 9.77 17.65
CA LEU A 9 6.50 8.34 17.87
C LEU A 9 6.18 7.68 16.51
N VAL A 10 6.95 6.67 16.14
CA VAL A 10 6.77 5.88 14.92
C VAL A 10 6.13 4.56 15.32
N VAL A 11 4.97 4.27 14.75
CA VAL A 11 4.29 2.97 14.88
C VAL A 11 4.32 2.26 13.54
N LEU A 12 4.65 0.98 13.54
CA LEU A 12 4.81 0.19 12.31
C LEU A 12 3.70 -0.84 12.11
N THR A 13 2.92 -1.12 13.14
CA THR A 13 1.89 -2.16 13.13
C THR A 13 0.59 -1.69 13.78
N LEU A 14 -0.51 -2.36 13.45
CA LEU A 14 -1.79 -2.15 14.14
C LEU A 14 -1.73 -2.57 15.61
N GLU A 15 -0.92 -3.57 15.96
CA GLU A 15 -0.71 -3.99 17.34
C GLU A 15 0.01 -2.91 18.16
N ASP A 16 1.04 -2.28 17.58
CA ASP A 16 1.70 -1.13 18.20
C ASP A 16 0.73 0.04 18.33
N THR A 17 -0.10 0.27 17.32
CA THR A 17 -1.15 1.29 17.37
C THR A 17 -2.12 1.02 18.52
N ASP A 18 -2.55 -0.23 18.71
CA ASP A 18 -3.43 -0.63 19.82
C ASP A 18 -2.75 -0.43 21.17
N TYR A 19 -1.46 -0.76 21.27
CA TYR A 19 -0.67 -0.53 22.48
C TYR A 19 -0.63 0.96 22.84
N VAL A 20 -0.36 1.84 21.86
CA VAL A 20 -0.39 3.30 22.05
C VAL A 20 -1.79 3.77 22.45
N CYS A 21 -2.83 3.26 21.78
CA CYS A 21 -4.21 3.61 22.10
C CYS A 21 -4.60 3.21 23.53
N ASN A 22 -4.14 2.06 24.01
CA ASN A 22 -4.38 1.62 25.39
C ASN A 22 -3.66 2.53 26.40
N TYR A 23 -2.42 2.93 26.11
CA TYR A 23 -1.70 3.89 26.94
C TYR A 23 -2.40 5.25 26.96
N ILE A 24 -2.91 5.73 25.83
CA ILE A 24 -3.72 6.96 25.76
C ILE A 24 -4.94 6.85 26.69
N ARG A 25 -5.68 5.74 26.65
CA ARG A 25 -6.91 5.57 27.44
C ARG A 25 -6.68 5.47 28.93
N HIS A 26 -5.65 4.75 29.35
CA HIS A 26 -5.52 4.28 30.73
C HIS A 26 -4.21 4.69 31.41
N GLY A 27 -3.28 5.30 30.68
CA GLY A 27 -1.90 5.42 31.10
C GLY A 27 -1.22 4.06 31.15
N GLY A 28 -0.07 3.99 31.83
CA GLY A 28 0.66 2.75 32.00
C GLY A 28 2.02 2.97 32.62
N ASP A 29 2.90 1.98 32.47
CA ASP A 29 4.30 2.13 32.83
C ASP A 29 5.04 2.85 31.69
N LYS A 30 5.42 4.10 31.95
CA LYS A 30 6.19 4.94 31.03
C LYS A 30 7.50 4.28 30.58
N TRP A 31 8.21 3.59 31.46
CA TRP A 31 9.50 3.00 31.12
C TRP A 31 9.32 1.79 30.20
N ALA A 32 8.32 0.95 30.47
CA ALA A 32 7.97 -0.16 29.59
C ALA A 32 7.51 0.33 28.20
N PHE A 33 6.78 1.45 28.15
CA PHE A 33 6.40 2.07 26.88
C PHE A 33 7.63 2.53 26.10
N LEU A 34 8.54 3.26 26.75
CA LEU A 34 9.76 3.77 26.11
C LEU A 34 10.69 2.64 25.66
N GLU A 35 10.79 1.56 26.43
CA GLU A 35 11.54 0.35 26.05
C GLU A 35 10.93 -0.32 24.81
N LYS A 36 9.60 -0.48 24.76
CA LYS A 36 8.91 -1.07 23.59
C LYS A 36 9.14 -0.27 22.30
N PHE A 37 9.24 1.05 22.41
CA PHE A 37 9.42 1.96 21.27
C PHE A 37 10.86 2.50 21.16
N GLU A 38 11.85 1.78 21.71
CA GLU A 38 13.24 2.20 21.65
C GLU A 38 13.68 2.43 20.19
N GLY A 39 14.26 3.61 19.92
CA GLY A 39 14.68 4.01 18.57
C GLY A 39 13.54 4.43 17.63
N ALA A 40 12.28 4.34 18.08
CA ALA A 40 11.09 4.72 17.33
C ALA A 40 10.41 6.00 17.87
N HIS A 41 11.06 6.77 18.74
CA HIS A 41 10.55 8.05 19.24
C HIS A 41 11.63 9.13 19.23
N SER A 42 11.23 10.40 19.28
CA SER A 42 12.18 11.51 19.32
C SER A 42 12.93 11.60 20.66
N PRO A 43 14.13 12.21 20.69
CA PRO A 43 14.80 12.51 21.96
C PRO A 43 13.91 13.33 22.89
N GLY A 44 13.86 12.95 24.18
CA GLY A 44 13.03 13.62 25.18
C GLY A 44 11.53 13.34 25.05
N PHE A 45 11.11 12.37 24.23
CA PHE A 45 9.71 11.95 24.17
C PHE A 45 9.22 11.44 25.54
N ASP A 46 8.10 11.97 26.02
CA ASP A 46 7.43 11.57 27.25
C ASP A 46 5.99 11.15 26.92
N PRO A 47 5.62 9.87 27.02
CA PRO A 47 4.27 9.43 26.68
C PRO A 47 3.19 10.05 27.58
N ASP A 48 3.51 10.42 28.83
CA ASP A 48 2.54 11.02 29.76
C ASP A 48 2.19 12.47 29.41
N VAL A 49 3.06 13.13 28.65
CA VAL A 49 2.91 14.52 28.20
C VAL A 49 2.53 14.57 26.72
N HIS A 50 3.29 13.91 25.87
CA HIS A 50 3.19 14.05 24.41
C HIS A 50 2.08 13.23 23.78
N LEU A 51 1.49 12.26 24.48
CA LEU A 51 0.26 11.60 24.03
C LEU A 51 -1.02 12.33 24.46
N GLN A 52 -0.92 13.47 25.16
CA GLN A 52 -2.08 14.30 25.51
C GLN A 52 -2.70 14.96 24.28
N THR A 53 -1.89 15.39 23.32
CA THR A 53 -2.36 15.96 22.04
C THR A 53 -1.64 15.29 20.89
N VAL A 54 -2.37 14.58 20.05
CA VAL A 54 -1.77 13.70 19.04
C VAL A 54 -2.11 14.19 17.63
N GLY A 55 -1.06 14.38 16.84
CA GLY A 55 -1.13 14.49 15.40
C GLY A 55 -0.77 13.15 14.75
N VAL A 56 -1.58 12.66 13.82
CA VAL A 56 -1.25 11.46 13.03
C VAL A 56 -0.86 11.88 11.62
N ALA A 57 0.30 11.40 11.17
CA ALA A 57 0.80 11.53 9.81
C ALA A 57 1.30 10.15 9.36
N ASN A 58 1.16 9.84 8.07
CA ASN A 58 1.49 8.52 7.52
C ASN A 58 2.55 8.59 6.42
N GLN A 59 3.05 7.43 6.02
CA GLN A 59 3.89 7.32 4.83
C GLN A 59 3.06 7.65 3.57
N THR A 60 3.64 8.39 2.64
CA THR A 60 2.97 8.93 1.43
C THR A 60 2.39 7.87 0.47
N THR A 61 2.86 6.64 0.60
CA THR A 61 2.50 5.49 -0.26
C THR A 61 1.65 4.44 0.45
N MET A 62 1.26 4.65 1.70
CA MET A 62 0.50 3.66 2.49
C MET A 62 -0.91 3.45 1.92
N LEU A 63 -1.53 2.29 2.18
CA LEU A 63 -2.93 2.05 1.81
C LEU A 63 -3.86 3.00 2.56
N ARG A 64 -4.85 3.56 1.84
CA ARG A 64 -5.85 4.46 2.43
C ARG A 64 -6.61 3.79 3.57
N GLY A 65 -7.03 2.54 3.38
CA GLY A 65 -7.78 1.79 4.39
C GLY A 65 -6.99 1.59 5.69
N GLU A 66 -5.71 1.22 5.60
CA GLU A 66 -4.83 1.08 6.77
C GLU A 66 -4.63 2.42 7.48
N THR A 67 -4.43 3.48 6.69
CA THR A 67 -4.30 4.86 7.18
C THR A 67 -5.56 5.32 7.92
N GLU A 68 -6.75 5.04 7.37
CA GLU A 68 -8.03 5.33 7.99
C GLU A 68 -8.25 4.51 9.27
N GLU A 69 -7.81 3.26 9.31
CA GLU A 69 -7.94 2.40 10.48
C GLU A 69 -7.05 2.87 11.65
N VAL A 70 -5.79 3.24 11.39
CA VAL A 70 -4.91 3.85 12.40
C VAL A 70 -5.52 5.14 12.94
N GLN A 71 -6.00 6.02 12.05
CA GLN A 71 -6.67 7.26 12.46
C GLN A 71 -7.88 7.00 13.35
N ARG A 72 -8.74 6.06 12.93
CA ARG A 72 -9.96 5.71 13.65
C ARG A 72 -9.64 5.23 15.07
N ARG A 73 -8.64 4.36 15.22
CA ARG A 73 -8.22 3.82 16.52
C ARG A 73 -7.69 4.90 17.44
N VAL A 74 -6.78 5.75 16.96
CA VAL A 74 -6.16 6.82 17.76
C VAL A 74 -7.20 7.88 18.13
N ARG A 75 -8.06 8.30 17.17
CA ARG A 75 -9.16 9.23 17.45
C ARG A 75 -10.12 8.66 18.49
N GLN A 76 -10.45 7.38 18.38
CA GLN A 76 -11.33 6.72 19.36
C GLN A 76 -10.67 6.68 20.74
N ALA A 77 -9.38 6.39 20.85
CA ALA A 77 -8.68 6.38 22.14
C ALA A 77 -8.68 7.75 22.83
N ILE A 78 -8.51 8.83 22.06
CA ILE A 78 -8.57 10.21 22.58
C ILE A 78 -10.01 10.57 22.96
N LEU A 79 -10.99 10.16 22.16
CA LEU A 79 -12.40 10.33 22.48
C LEU A 79 -12.79 9.62 23.78
N ASP A 80 -12.30 8.39 23.98
CA ASP A 80 -12.55 7.59 25.18
C ASP A 80 -11.93 8.25 26.43
N ARG A 81 -10.77 8.91 26.28
CA ARG A 81 -10.06 9.60 27.37
C ARG A 81 -10.67 10.96 27.70
N ASP A 82 -10.91 11.79 26.68
CA ASP A 82 -11.21 13.22 26.87
C ASP A 82 -12.69 13.57 26.67
N GLY A 83 -13.47 12.67 26.08
CA GLY A 83 -14.85 12.92 25.69
C GLY A 83 -15.01 13.72 24.37
N PRO A 84 -16.26 13.85 23.89
CA PRO A 84 -16.56 14.37 22.55
C PRO A 84 -16.26 15.86 22.36
N GLU A 85 -16.20 16.64 23.45
CA GLU A 85 -15.98 18.08 23.37
C GLU A 85 -14.50 18.44 23.09
N LEU A 86 -13.57 17.58 23.49
CA LEU A 86 -12.13 17.85 23.45
C LEU A 86 -11.40 17.09 22.35
N VAL A 87 -12.02 16.08 21.73
CA VAL A 87 -11.38 15.26 20.69
C VAL A 87 -10.89 16.09 19.51
N GLU A 88 -11.66 17.08 19.05
CA GLU A 88 -11.28 17.93 17.91
C GLU A 88 -10.11 18.88 18.23
N LYS A 89 -9.86 19.14 19.51
CA LYS A 89 -8.72 19.94 19.97
C LYS A 89 -7.48 19.07 20.14
N ASN A 90 -7.65 17.85 20.65
CA ASN A 90 -6.54 17.00 21.08
C ASN A 90 -6.14 15.94 20.03
N PHE A 91 -6.91 15.79 18.96
CA PHE A 91 -6.59 14.92 17.83
C PHE A 91 -6.56 15.72 16.53
N ARG A 92 -5.53 15.48 15.71
CA ARG A 92 -5.49 15.99 14.34
C ARG A 92 -4.92 14.94 13.40
N PHE A 93 -5.57 14.75 12.27
CA PHE A 93 -5.02 13.96 11.17
C PHE A 93 -4.42 14.86 10.08
N PHE A 94 -3.27 14.47 9.56
CA PHE A 94 -2.63 15.07 8.40
C PHE A 94 -2.64 14.05 7.27
N ASP A 95 -3.42 14.33 6.24
CA ASP A 95 -3.39 13.51 5.02
C ASP A 95 -2.08 13.76 4.30
N THR A 96 -1.18 12.80 4.45
CA THR A 96 0.15 12.79 3.83
C THR A 96 0.18 11.86 2.62
N ILE A 97 -0.94 11.19 2.26
CA ILE A 97 -0.99 10.36 1.06
C ILE A 97 -0.92 11.28 -0.16
N CYS A 98 -0.02 10.97 -1.09
CA CYS A 98 0.08 11.75 -2.33
C CYS A 98 -1.12 11.46 -3.24
N GLY A 99 -1.67 12.49 -3.91
CA GLY A 99 -2.80 12.32 -4.84
C GLY A 99 -2.56 11.27 -5.92
N ALA A 100 -1.32 11.12 -6.41
CA ALA A 100 -0.97 10.09 -7.39
C ALA A 100 -1.12 8.65 -6.86
N THR A 101 -0.87 8.41 -5.57
CA THR A 101 -1.12 7.12 -4.91
C THR A 101 -2.62 6.86 -4.86
N GLN A 102 -3.39 7.88 -4.47
CA GLN A 102 -4.85 7.80 -4.35
C GLN A 102 -5.53 7.48 -5.67
N GLU A 103 -5.20 8.23 -6.73
CA GLU A 103 -5.74 8.03 -8.08
C GLU A 103 -5.50 6.61 -8.60
N ARG A 104 -4.33 6.03 -8.31
CA ARG A 104 -4.00 4.66 -8.75
C ARG A 104 -4.73 3.60 -7.97
N GLN A 105 -4.86 3.75 -6.65
CA GLN A 105 -5.65 2.82 -5.85
C GLN A 105 -7.14 2.89 -6.23
N ASP A 106 -7.67 4.08 -6.48
CA ASP A 106 -9.08 4.24 -6.89
C ASP A 106 -9.34 3.68 -8.28
N ALA A 107 -8.47 3.98 -9.26
CA ALA A 107 -8.56 3.38 -10.59
C ALA A 107 -8.46 1.86 -10.54
N LEU A 108 -7.60 1.30 -9.67
CA LEU A 108 -7.54 -0.15 -9.49
C LEU A 108 -8.81 -0.70 -8.82
N ARG A 109 -9.38 -0.02 -7.82
CA ARG A 109 -10.66 -0.45 -7.19
C ARG A 109 -11.78 -0.53 -8.23
N GLU A 110 -11.87 0.46 -9.11
CA GLU A 110 -12.82 0.48 -10.22
C GLU A 110 -12.54 -0.65 -11.21
N LEU A 111 -11.28 -0.83 -11.63
CA LEU A 111 -10.88 -1.92 -12.53
C LEU A 111 -11.24 -3.29 -11.95
N LEU A 112 -11.01 -3.49 -10.65
CA LEU A 112 -11.32 -4.72 -9.92
C LEU A 112 -12.82 -5.01 -9.76
N ASN A 113 -13.70 -4.08 -10.15
CA ASN A 113 -15.14 -4.34 -10.24
C ASN A 113 -15.55 -4.91 -11.60
N VAL A 114 -14.65 -4.95 -12.58
CA VAL A 114 -14.85 -5.61 -13.86
C VAL A 114 -14.54 -7.10 -13.72
N SER A 115 -15.34 -7.96 -14.36
CA SER A 115 -15.06 -9.40 -14.42
C SER A 115 -13.82 -9.65 -15.28
N MET A 116 -12.72 -10.01 -14.63
CA MET A 116 -11.42 -10.29 -15.26
C MET A 116 -10.91 -11.67 -14.82
N ASP A 117 -10.09 -12.30 -15.65
CA ASP A 117 -9.50 -13.61 -15.35
C ASP A 117 -8.21 -13.50 -14.54
N LEU A 118 -7.44 -12.43 -14.74
CA LEU A 118 -6.22 -12.13 -13.98
C LEU A 118 -5.85 -10.65 -14.03
N LEU A 119 -4.97 -10.24 -13.11
CA LEU A 119 -4.38 -8.91 -13.06
C LEU A 119 -2.85 -9.00 -13.23
N LEU A 120 -2.28 -8.14 -14.08
CA LEU A 120 -0.85 -7.87 -14.12
C LEU A 120 -0.56 -6.53 -13.47
N VAL A 121 0.36 -6.55 -12.51
CA VAL A 121 0.86 -5.33 -11.85
C VAL A 121 2.31 -5.14 -12.28
N VAL A 122 2.58 -4.04 -12.99
CA VAL A 122 3.91 -3.76 -13.57
C VAL A 122 4.64 -2.70 -12.75
N GLY A 123 5.85 -3.02 -12.29
CA GLY A 123 6.75 -2.03 -11.69
C GLY A 123 7.85 -2.63 -10.83
N GLY A 124 8.63 -1.76 -10.17
CA GLY A 124 9.73 -2.18 -9.30
C GLY A 124 9.25 -2.83 -8.00
N TYR A 125 9.87 -3.95 -7.62
CA TYR A 125 9.54 -4.72 -6.40
C TYR A 125 9.79 -3.95 -5.08
N ASN A 126 10.63 -2.92 -5.12
CA ASN A 126 10.90 -2.04 -3.97
C ASN A 126 9.92 -0.84 -3.88
N SER A 127 8.92 -0.76 -4.76
CA SER A 127 7.95 0.34 -4.75
C SER A 127 6.74 -0.05 -3.92
N SER A 128 6.60 0.58 -2.74
CA SER A 128 5.45 0.34 -1.85
C SER A 128 4.11 0.54 -2.54
N ASN A 129 3.97 1.57 -3.39
CA ASN A 129 2.74 1.77 -4.16
C ASN A 129 2.46 0.59 -5.10
N THR A 130 3.46 0.08 -5.81
CA THR A 130 3.26 -1.06 -6.71
C THR A 130 2.92 -2.33 -5.93
N SER A 131 3.60 -2.57 -4.81
CA SER A 131 3.30 -3.70 -3.92
C SER A 131 1.87 -3.65 -3.42
N HIS A 132 1.38 -2.49 -2.97
CA HIS A 132 0.00 -2.33 -2.54
C HIS A 132 -1.03 -2.55 -3.65
N LEU A 133 -0.73 -2.14 -4.90
CA LEU A 133 -1.60 -2.46 -6.04
C LEU A 133 -1.66 -3.98 -6.30
N ALA A 134 -0.55 -4.70 -6.09
CA ALA A 134 -0.52 -6.15 -6.18
C ALA A 134 -1.30 -6.82 -5.03
N GLU A 135 -1.11 -6.37 -3.78
CA GLU A 135 -1.88 -6.84 -2.62
C GLU A 135 -3.39 -6.71 -2.84
N MET A 136 -3.84 -5.52 -3.29
CA MET A 136 -5.25 -5.26 -3.61
C MET A 136 -5.81 -6.17 -4.71
N GLY A 137 -4.96 -6.61 -5.65
CA GLY A 137 -5.32 -7.56 -6.68
C GLY A 137 -5.42 -9.00 -6.15
N GLU A 138 -4.42 -9.44 -5.38
CA GLU A 138 -4.34 -10.79 -4.81
C GLU A 138 -5.55 -11.12 -3.91
N GLU A 139 -6.14 -10.12 -3.25
CA GLU A 139 -7.38 -10.27 -2.48
C GLU A 139 -8.60 -10.70 -3.32
N LYS A 140 -8.59 -10.49 -4.64
CA LYS A 140 -9.78 -10.66 -5.49
C LYS A 140 -9.61 -11.67 -6.63
N LEU A 141 -8.45 -11.73 -7.26
CA LEU A 141 -8.22 -12.55 -8.45
C LEU A 141 -6.74 -12.93 -8.61
N PRO A 142 -6.41 -13.93 -9.44
CA PRO A 142 -5.02 -14.26 -9.76
C PRO A 142 -4.26 -13.00 -10.22
N THR A 143 -3.23 -12.65 -9.47
CA THR A 143 -2.45 -11.41 -9.68
C THR A 143 -0.99 -11.75 -9.82
N TYR A 144 -0.33 -11.13 -10.80
CA TYR A 144 1.08 -11.36 -11.09
C TYR A 144 1.84 -10.02 -11.06
N PHE A 145 2.71 -9.87 -10.06
CA PHE A 145 3.56 -8.69 -9.91
C PHE A 145 4.87 -8.86 -10.68
N VAL A 146 5.02 -8.16 -11.80
CA VAL A 146 6.17 -8.29 -12.70
C VAL A 146 6.99 -7.02 -12.79
N LEU A 147 8.31 -7.18 -12.89
CA LEU A 147 9.20 -6.05 -13.08
C LEU A 147 9.00 -5.37 -14.45
N ASN A 148 8.82 -6.17 -15.49
CA ASN A 148 8.64 -5.74 -16.89
C ASN A 148 8.24 -6.94 -17.78
N ALA A 149 8.05 -6.68 -19.07
CA ALA A 149 7.65 -7.65 -20.09
C ALA A 149 8.53 -8.91 -20.16
N SER A 150 9.83 -8.84 -19.85
CA SER A 150 10.74 -10.01 -19.93
C SER A 150 10.36 -11.15 -18.99
N ARG A 151 9.51 -10.86 -18.00
CA ARG A 151 9.02 -11.81 -17.02
C ARG A 151 7.85 -12.65 -17.50
N LEU A 152 7.19 -12.24 -18.57
CA LEU A 152 6.19 -13.02 -19.30
C LEU A 152 6.94 -13.99 -20.24
N VAL A 153 7.48 -15.06 -19.65
CA VAL A 153 8.40 -15.99 -20.32
C VAL A 153 7.72 -16.69 -21.49
N SER A 154 6.54 -17.26 -21.27
CA SER A 154 5.73 -17.92 -22.31
C SER A 154 4.24 -17.85 -21.95
N ALA A 155 3.36 -18.35 -22.81
CA ALA A 155 1.93 -18.50 -22.48
C ALA A 155 1.69 -19.48 -21.31
N THR A 156 2.67 -20.30 -20.95
CA THR A 156 2.56 -21.29 -19.87
C THR A 156 3.46 -20.98 -18.68
N GLU A 157 4.33 -19.97 -18.75
CA GLU A 157 5.28 -19.65 -17.69
C GLU A 157 5.40 -18.14 -17.49
N ILE A 158 5.32 -17.71 -16.23
CA ILE A 158 5.57 -16.34 -15.80
C ILE A 158 6.51 -16.33 -14.60
N LYS A 159 7.45 -15.39 -14.60
CA LYS A 159 8.24 -15.03 -13.42
C LYS A 159 7.57 -13.84 -12.75
N HIS A 160 7.32 -13.89 -11.47
CA HIS A 160 6.67 -12.78 -10.77
C HIS A 160 7.10 -12.75 -9.31
N TYR A 161 6.95 -11.60 -8.69
CA TYR A 161 7.36 -11.38 -7.31
C TYR A 161 6.23 -11.79 -6.37
N ASP A 162 6.52 -12.73 -5.48
CA ASP A 162 5.61 -13.12 -4.41
C ASP A 162 5.81 -12.19 -3.21
N LEU A 163 4.76 -11.48 -2.81
CA LEU A 163 4.80 -10.51 -1.71
C LEU A 163 5.00 -11.16 -0.34
N HIS A 164 4.56 -12.40 -0.17
CA HIS A 164 4.68 -13.14 1.08
C HIS A 164 6.08 -13.73 1.25
N GLU A 165 6.63 -14.32 0.19
CA GLU A 165 7.98 -14.89 0.19
C GLU A 165 9.08 -13.85 -0.08
N LYS A 166 8.69 -12.64 -0.52
CA LYS A 166 9.58 -11.51 -0.83
C LYS A 166 10.67 -11.86 -1.85
N ARG A 167 10.32 -12.69 -2.84
CA ARG A 167 11.24 -13.15 -3.89
C ARG A 167 10.51 -13.42 -5.20
N GLU A 168 11.28 -13.47 -6.29
CA GLU A 168 10.74 -13.89 -7.58
C GLU A 168 10.52 -15.41 -7.59
N ILE A 169 9.32 -15.81 -8.00
CA ILE A 169 8.90 -17.19 -8.19
C ILE A 169 8.47 -17.43 -9.64
N VAL A 170 8.35 -18.70 -10.01
CA VAL A 170 7.84 -19.11 -11.32
C VAL A 170 6.46 -19.72 -11.12
N SER A 171 5.48 -19.24 -11.90
CA SER A 171 4.16 -19.86 -11.98
C SER A 171 3.92 -20.42 -13.37
N HIS A 172 3.28 -21.59 -13.39
CA HIS A 172 2.92 -22.28 -14.63
C HIS A 172 1.43 -22.11 -14.92
N PHE A 173 1.05 -22.24 -16.20
CA PHE A 173 -0.33 -22.11 -16.69
C PHE A 173 -1.02 -20.80 -16.29
N TRP A 174 -0.24 -19.72 -16.19
CA TRP A 174 -0.69 -18.41 -15.71
C TRP A 174 -1.66 -17.70 -16.66
N LEU A 175 -1.49 -17.90 -17.98
CA LEU A 175 -2.30 -17.27 -19.01
C LEU A 175 -3.41 -18.24 -19.44
N PRO A 176 -4.71 -17.94 -19.21
CA PRO A 176 -5.83 -18.82 -19.57
C PRO A 176 -5.84 -19.16 -21.07
N ASN A 177 -6.40 -20.30 -21.46
CA ASN A 177 -6.58 -20.58 -22.90
C ASN A 177 -7.84 -19.88 -23.45
N GLY A 178 -7.81 -19.50 -24.73
CA GLY A 178 -8.96 -18.86 -25.38
C GLY A 178 -9.14 -17.38 -25.03
N ARG A 179 -10.40 -16.93 -24.96
CA ARG A 179 -10.73 -15.54 -24.62
C ARG A 179 -10.41 -15.30 -23.15
N ALA A 180 -9.60 -14.29 -22.88
CA ALA A 180 -9.27 -13.86 -21.53
C ALA A 180 -9.43 -12.34 -21.42
N VAL A 181 -9.92 -11.87 -20.28
CA VAL A 181 -9.95 -10.47 -19.88
C VAL A 181 -8.84 -10.26 -18.86
N ILE A 182 -7.82 -9.50 -19.24
CA ILE A 182 -6.63 -9.29 -18.42
C ILE A 182 -6.60 -7.82 -17.98
N GLY A 183 -6.65 -7.60 -16.67
CA GLY A 183 -6.38 -6.29 -16.10
C GLY A 183 -4.89 -5.99 -16.15
N ILE A 184 -4.52 -4.75 -16.45
CA ILE A 184 -3.13 -4.28 -16.34
C ILE A 184 -3.14 -2.97 -15.58
N THR A 185 -2.32 -2.90 -14.54
CA THR A 185 -2.04 -1.68 -13.80
C THR A 185 -0.55 -1.54 -13.56
N ALA A 186 -0.12 -0.37 -13.12
CA ALA A 186 1.27 -0.09 -12.86
C ALA A 186 1.43 0.91 -11.71
N GLY A 187 2.55 0.80 -11.00
CA GLY A 187 2.88 1.74 -9.94
C GLY A 187 3.08 3.17 -10.47
N ALA A 188 2.88 4.17 -9.61
CA ALA A 188 3.03 5.58 -9.99
C ALA A 188 4.43 5.93 -10.57
N SER A 189 5.46 5.18 -10.18
CA SER A 189 6.84 5.34 -10.66
C SER A 189 7.17 4.50 -11.90
N CYS A 190 6.20 3.79 -12.49
CA CYS A 190 6.42 2.91 -13.63
C CYS A 190 6.38 3.70 -14.95
N PRO A 191 7.45 3.71 -15.76
CA PRO A 191 7.45 4.34 -17.08
C PRO A 191 6.40 3.74 -18.02
N ASN A 192 5.74 4.59 -18.81
CA ASN A 192 4.69 4.16 -19.76
C ASN A 192 5.18 3.09 -20.76
N ASN A 193 6.46 3.13 -21.17
CA ASN A 193 7.00 2.14 -22.10
C ASN A 193 7.02 0.73 -21.50
N LEU A 194 7.18 0.57 -20.18
CA LEU A 194 7.13 -0.76 -19.55
C LEU A 194 5.73 -1.37 -19.62
N ILE A 195 4.70 -0.53 -19.53
CA ILE A 195 3.30 -0.94 -19.67
C ILE A 195 3.03 -1.34 -21.13
N GLU A 196 3.48 -0.52 -22.08
CA GLU A 196 3.37 -0.79 -23.52
C GLU A 196 4.08 -2.09 -23.91
N GLU A 197 5.32 -2.28 -23.47
CA GLU A 197 6.10 -3.50 -23.70
C GLU A 197 5.40 -4.73 -23.11
N THR A 198 4.78 -4.60 -21.93
CA THR A 198 4.02 -5.70 -21.30
C THR A 198 2.78 -6.05 -22.11
N LEU A 199 2.05 -5.05 -22.61
CA LEU A 199 0.91 -5.24 -23.51
C LEU A 199 1.33 -5.92 -24.81
N ILE A 200 2.37 -5.43 -25.46
CA ILE A 200 2.90 -6.04 -26.70
C ILE A 200 3.29 -7.48 -26.44
N ARG A 201 4.00 -7.75 -25.34
CA ARG A 201 4.42 -9.11 -24.98
C ARG A 201 3.24 -10.05 -24.76
N LEU A 202 2.18 -9.60 -24.09
CA LEU A 202 0.95 -10.37 -23.92
C LEU A 202 0.33 -10.77 -25.27
N PHE A 203 0.26 -9.84 -26.22
CA PHE A 203 -0.23 -10.11 -27.56
C PHE A 203 0.69 -11.07 -28.33
N GLU A 204 2.00 -10.91 -28.23
CA GLU A 204 2.97 -11.84 -28.83
C GLU A 204 2.80 -13.26 -28.31
N LEU A 205 2.55 -13.43 -27.00
CA LEU A 205 2.25 -14.74 -26.41
C LEU A 205 0.96 -15.37 -26.95
N ARG A 206 0.09 -14.57 -27.59
CA ARG A 206 -1.10 -15.02 -28.32
C ARG A 206 -0.89 -15.10 -29.83
N GLY A 207 0.33 -14.94 -30.31
CA GLY A 207 0.65 -14.95 -31.75
C GLY A 207 0.21 -13.69 -32.50
N ILE A 208 -0.13 -12.62 -31.79
CA ILE A 208 -0.47 -11.32 -32.39
C ILE A 208 0.80 -10.48 -32.41
N SER A 209 1.30 -10.19 -33.61
CA SER A 209 2.51 -9.40 -33.79
C SER A 209 2.27 -7.92 -33.52
N ARG A 210 3.32 -7.19 -33.13
CA ARG A 210 3.30 -5.72 -32.99
C ARG A 210 2.73 -5.02 -34.23
N ARG A 211 3.12 -5.48 -35.43
CA ARG A 211 2.61 -4.95 -36.70
C ARG A 211 1.09 -5.09 -36.82
N GLN A 212 0.51 -6.19 -36.35
CA GLN A 212 -0.94 -6.37 -36.37
C GLN A 212 -1.65 -5.44 -35.38
N LEU A 213 -1.03 -5.13 -34.25
CA LEU A 213 -1.56 -4.14 -33.29
C LEU A 213 -1.52 -2.73 -33.87
N GLU A 214 -0.41 -2.34 -34.48
CA GLU A 214 -0.24 -1.01 -35.10
C GLU A 214 -1.22 -0.76 -36.26
N LEU A 215 -1.64 -1.81 -36.97
CA LEU A 215 -2.65 -1.72 -38.03
C LEU A 215 -4.09 -1.65 -37.51
N ALA A 216 -4.32 -1.99 -36.24
CA ALA A 216 -5.65 -2.04 -35.62
C ALA A 216 -5.96 -0.82 -34.75
N ALA A 217 -4.95 -0.03 -34.39
CA ALA A 217 -5.05 1.22 -33.63
C ALA A 217 -5.33 2.42 -34.53
#